data_AF-A0A949J720-F1
#
_entry.id   AF-A0A949J720-F1
#
_cell.length_a   1.000
_cell.length_b   1.000
_cell.length_c   1.000
_cell.angle_alpha   90.00
_cell.angle_beta   90.00
_cell.angle_gamma   90.00
#
_symmetry.space_group_name_H-M   'P 1'
#
loop_
_entity.id
_entity.type
_entity.pdbx_description
1 polymer ?
#
loop_
_entity_poly.entity_id
_entity_poly.type
_entity_poly.pdbx_seq_one_letter_code
_entity_poly.pdbx_strand_id
1 'polypeptide(L)'
;IHVHGLLKDKKTYEAIDPHILGRETHFVIGKHTGDALMESKLTDLGYPSTKKIRRRILNVIIGYLEIHKSDRVEQFQLAKRNIENMTRGMTDKELKKVIQFIENIDIMRQITADQQEDL
;
A
#
# COMPACT_ATOMS: atom_id res chain seq x y z
N ILE A 1 0.57 -8.98 -19.34
CA ILE A 1 0.05 -8.97 -20.74
C ILE A 1 -0.31 -7.57 -21.24
N HIS A 2 -0.99 -6.72 -20.44
CA HIS A 2 -1.47 -5.40 -20.89
C HIS A 2 -0.39 -4.34 -21.16
N VAL A 3 0.77 -4.45 -20.49
CA VAL A 3 1.86 -3.46 -20.64
C VAL A 3 2.37 -3.38 -22.08
N HIS A 4 2.38 -4.49 -22.82
CA HIS A 4 2.84 -4.47 -24.22
C HIS A 4 1.96 -3.55 -25.10
N GLY A 5 0.64 -3.54 -24.87
CA GLY A 5 -0.27 -2.62 -25.55
C GLY A 5 -0.01 -1.17 -25.18
N LEU A 6 0.21 -0.89 -23.89
CA LEU A 6 0.50 0.47 -23.41
C LEU A 6 1.83 1.02 -23.95
N LEU A 7 2.85 0.17 -24.10
CA LEU A 7 4.14 0.55 -24.68
C LEU A 7 4.04 0.86 -26.18
N LYS A 8 3.13 0.18 -26.90
CA LYS A 8 2.92 0.39 -28.33
C LYS A 8 2.06 1.62 -28.60
N ASP A 9 0.95 1.72 -27.89
CA ASP A 9 0.05 2.88 -27.94
C ASP A 9 -0.61 3.07 -26.57
N LYS A 10 -0.26 4.17 -25.90
CA LYS A 10 -0.79 4.54 -24.58
C LYS A 10 -2.32 4.64 -24.59
N LYS A 11 -2.94 5.10 -25.69
CA LYS A 11 -4.40 5.27 -25.80
C LYS A 11 -5.17 3.96 -25.74
N THR A 12 -4.49 2.82 -25.90
CA THR A 12 -5.09 1.48 -25.76
C THR A 12 -5.64 1.24 -24.35
N TYR A 13 -5.01 1.81 -23.32
CA TYR A 13 -5.41 1.62 -21.92
C TYR A 13 -5.49 2.92 -21.11
N GLU A 14 -4.96 4.03 -21.64
CA GLU A 14 -5.08 5.37 -21.06
C GLU A 14 -6.08 6.19 -21.89
N ALA A 15 -7.33 6.27 -21.44
CA ALA A 15 -8.34 7.13 -22.07
C ALA A 15 -8.02 8.63 -21.93
N ILE A 16 -7.32 9.01 -20.85
CA ILE A 16 -6.83 10.35 -20.54
C ILE A 16 -5.35 10.24 -20.22
N ASP A 17 -4.51 11.08 -20.82
CA ASP A 17 -3.08 11.12 -20.49
C ASP A 17 -2.88 11.55 -19.03
N PRO A 18 -2.21 10.75 -18.19
CA PRO A 18 -1.92 11.09 -16.80
C PRO A 18 -1.23 12.45 -16.61
N HIS A 19 -0.43 12.91 -17.59
CA HIS A 19 0.30 14.19 -17.49
C HIS A 19 -0.65 15.39 -17.45
N ILE A 20 -1.83 15.29 -18.07
CA ILE A 20 -2.86 16.34 -18.04
C ILE A 20 -3.37 16.54 -16.61
N LEU A 21 -3.27 15.51 -15.76
CA LEU A 21 -3.65 15.54 -14.35
C LEU A 21 -2.45 15.76 -13.42
N GLY A 22 -1.27 16.11 -13.95
CA GLY A 22 -0.04 16.23 -13.17
C GLY A 22 0.46 14.91 -12.60
N ARG A 23 0.18 13.78 -13.27
CA ARG A 23 0.59 12.43 -12.86
C ARG A 23 1.50 11.79 -13.91
N GLU A 24 2.28 10.81 -13.48
CA GLU A 24 3.15 10.03 -14.36
C GLU A 24 2.82 8.53 -14.30
N THR A 25 2.94 7.86 -15.44
CA THR A 25 2.78 6.41 -15.55
C THR A 25 4.03 5.69 -15.07
N HIS A 26 3.90 4.93 -14.00
CA HIS A 26 4.98 4.12 -13.44
C HIS A 26 4.75 2.64 -13.73
N PHE A 27 5.77 1.97 -14.27
CA PHE A 27 5.76 0.53 -14.47
C PHE A 27 6.52 -0.18 -13.35
N VAL A 28 5.85 -1.11 -12.67
CA VAL A 28 6.46 -1.95 -11.65
C VAL A 28 6.94 -3.26 -12.27
N ILE A 29 8.18 -3.65 -11.94
CA ILE A 29 8.73 -4.94 -12.33
C ILE A 29 8.37 -5.98 -11.27
N GLY A 30 7.72 -7.05 -11.68
CA GLY A 30 7.26 -8.12 -10.80
C GLY A 30 7.34 -9.49 -11.45
N LYS A 31 6.83 -10.51 -10.77
CA LYS A 31 6.90 -11.90 -11.23
C LYS A 31 6.19 -12.18 -12.57
N HIS A 32 5.33 -11.26 -13.00
CA HIS A 32 4.59 -11.33 -14.27
C HIS A 32 5.06 -10.29 -15.28
N THR A 33 6.20 -9.64 -15.05
CA THR A 33 6.77 -8.71 -16.02
C THR A 33 7.08 -9.45 -17.31
N GLY A 34 6.47 -8.97 -18.40
CA GLY A 34 6.71 -9.48 -19.73
C GLY A 34 8.03 -8.99 -20.32
N ASP A 35 8.48 -9.69 -21.35
CA ASP A 35 9.76 -9.44 -22.02
C ASP A 35 9.83 -8.02 -22.62
N ALA A 36 8.73 -7.53 -23.21
CA ALA A 36 8.65 -6.19 -23.81
C ALA A 36 8.85 -5.05 -22.79
N LEU A 37 8.33 -5.19 -21.57
CA LEU A 37 8.55 -4.20 -20.52
C LEU A 37 10.01 -4.21 -20.06
N MET A 38 10.62 -5.39 -19.93
CA MET A 38 12.02 -5.51 -19.57
C MET A 38 12.93 -4.92 -20.67
N GLU A 39 12.60 -5.15 -21.93
CA GLU A 39 13.32 -4.58 -23.08
C GLU A 39 13.25 -3.05 -23.10
N SER A 40 12.05 -2.48 -22.94
CA SER A 40 11.86 -1.03 -22.84
C SER A 40 12.69 -0.47 -21.70
N LYS A 41 12.58 -1.03 -20.48
CA LYS A 41 13.29 -0.50 -19.31
C LYS A 41 14.81 -0.60 -19.41
N LEU A 42 15.36 -1.68 -19.96
CA LEU A 42 16.80 -1.78 -20.15
C LEU A 42 17.29 -0.79 -21.22
N THR A 43 16.52 -0.60 -22.29
CA THR A 43 16.84 0.40 -23.33
C THR A 43 16.80 1.81 -22.78
N ASP A 44 15.77 2.18 -22.02
CA ASP A 44 15.63 3.49 -21.37
C ASP A 44 16.80 3.80 -20.43
N LEU A 45 17.32 2.77 -19.76
CA LEU A 45 18.45 2.86 -18.83
C LEU A 45 19.83 2.73 -19.52
N GLY A 46 19.88 2.51 -20.84
CA GLY A 46 21.12 2.36 -21.60
C GLY A 46 21.84 1.02 -21.43
N TYR A 47 21.14 -0.03 -20.98
CA TYR A 47 21.70 -1.37 -20.80
C TYR A 47 21.45 -2.30 -22.01
N PRO A 48 22.34 -3.29 -22.25
CA PRO A 48 22.10 -4.32 -23.27
C PRO A 48 20.82 -5.11 -22.99
N SER A 49 19.92 -5.10 -23.95
CA SER A 49 18.59 -5.69 -23.79
C SER A 49 18.43 -7.05 -24.46
N THR A 50 19.48 -7.80 -24.80
CA THR A 50 19.31 -9.09 -25.51
C THR A 50 18.37 -10.07 -24.77
N LYS A 51 17.60 -10.87 -25.50
CA LYS A 51 16.63 -11.83 -24.93
C LYS A 51 17.22 -12.72 -23.83
N LYS A 52 18.49 -13.15 -23.99
CA LYS A 52 19.21 -13.97 -23.00
C LYS A 52 19.45 -13.20 -21.69
N ILE A 53 19.89 -11.94 -21.80
CA ILE A 53 20.13 -11.06 -20.65
C ILE A 53 18.80 -10.75 -19.94
N ARG A 54 17.77 -10.36 -20.69
CA ARG A 54 16.43 -10.09 -20.13
C ARG A 54 15.88 -11.27 -19.35
N ARG A 55 15.97 -12.47 -19.93
CA ARG A 55 15.50 -13.70 -19.27
C ARG A 55 16.25 -13.97 -17.96
N ARG A 56 17.58 -13.79 -17.96
CA ARG A 56 18.40 -13.97 -16.77
C ARG A 56 18.02 -12.99 -15.66
N ILE A 57 17.86 -11.71 -15.99
CA ILE A 57 17.44 -10.66 -15.05
C ILE A 57 16.05 -10.98 -14.48
N LEU A 58 15.08 -11.30 -15.34
CA LEU A 58 13.72 -11.63 -14.90
C LEU A 58 13.70 -12.82 -13.93
N ASN A 59 14.48 -13.87 -14.19
CA ASN A 59 14.55 -15.03 -13.30
C ASN A 59 15.12 -14.67 -11.92
N VAL A 60 16.16 -13.81 -11.86
CA VAL A 60 16.71 -13.32 -10.58
C VAL A 60 15.66 -12.52 -9.82
N ILE A 61 14.94 -11.62 -10.49
CA ILE A 61 13.88 -10.82 -9.87
C ILE A 61 12.76 -11.72 -9.34
N ILE A 62 12.32 -12.71 -10.13
CA ILE A 62 11.29 -13.67 -9.69
C ILE A 62 11.78 -14.42 -8.44
N GLY A 63 13.00 -14.95 -8.45
CA GLY A 63 13.57 -15.64 -7.30
C GLY A 63 13.61 -14.77 -6.04
N TYR A 64 14.08 -13.53 -6.16
CA TYR A 64 14.07 -12.56 -5.07
C TYR A 64 12.65 -12.31 -4.52
N LEU A 65 11.67 -12.08 -5.40
CA LEU A 65 10.28 -11.79 -5.01
C LEU A 65 9.56 -12.98 -4.38
N GLU A 66 9.97 -14.21 -4.73
CA GLU A 66 9.46 -15.45 -4.16
C GLU A 66 10.00 -15.68 -2.75
N ILE A 67 11.29 -15.44 -2.53
CA ILE A 67 11.94 -15.54 -1.20
C ILE A 67 11.31 -14.53 -0.23
N HIS A 68 11.11 -13.28 -0.65
CA HIS A 68 10.60 -12.20 0.20
C HIS A 68 9.07 -12.09 0.21
N LYS A 69 8.32 -13.18 0.01
CA LYS A 69 6.85 -13.15 0.04
C LYS A 69 6.28 -12.85 1.42
N SER A 70 6.83 -13.48 2.46
CA SER A 70 6.43 -13.30 3.87
C SER A 70 6.63 -11.86 4.33
N ASP A 71 7.78 -11.29 4.00
CA ASP A 71 8.20 -9.96 4.44
C ASP A 71 7.21 -8.89 3.96
N ARG A 72 6.60 -9.05 2.78
CA ARG A 72 5.63 -8.08 2.25
C ARG A 72 4.36 -7.97 3.10
N VAL A 73 3.91 -9.06 3.72
CA VAL A 73 2.70 -9.03 4.57
C VAL A 73 2.98 -8.22 5.82
N GLU A 74 4.14 -8.45 6.44
CA GLU A 74 4.58 -7.72 7.62
C GLU A 74 4.79 -6.23 7.31
N GLN A 75 5.50 -5.91 6.22
CA GLN A 75 5.71 -4.53 5.76
C GLN A 75 4.39 -3.81 5.48
N PHE A 76 3.41 -4.48 4.87
CA PHE A 76 2.09 -3.92 4.63
C PHE A 76 1.36 -3.61 5.95
N GLN A 77 1.40 -4.53 6.93
CA GLN A 77 0.78 -4.30 8.22
C GLN A 77 1.43 -3.16 9.00
N LEU A 78 2.76 -3.04 8.90
CA LEU A 78 3.50 -1.93 9.50
C LEU A 78 3.13 -0.60 8.85
N ALA A 79 3.10 -0.55 7.51
CA ALA A 79 2.69 0.64 6.77
C ALA A 79 1.26 1.06 7.13
N LYS A 80 0.32 0.10 7.21
CA LYS A 80 -1.06 0.36 7.64
C LYS A 80 -1.12 0.99 9.03
N ARG A 81 -0.44 0.37 10.01
CA ARG A 81 -0.36 0.91 11.38
C ARG A 81 0.25 2.30 11.42
N ASN A 82 1.30 2.54 10.65
CA ASN A 82 1.94 3.84 10.58
C ASN A 82 0.99 4.91 10.00
N ILE A 83 0.22 4.57 8.96
CA ILE A 83 -0.79 5.48 8.39
C ILE A 83 -1.89 5.77 9.41
N GLU A 84 -2.41 4.74 10.10
CA GLU A 84 -3.42 4.89 11.16
C GLU A 84 -2.90 5.78 12.31
N ASN A 85 -1.62 5.65 12.67
CA ASN A 85 -1.00 6.49 13.71
C ASN A 85 -0.71 7.92 13.22
N MET A 86 -0.48 8.12 11.92
CA MET A 86 -0.25 9.45 11.33
C MET A 86 -1.54 10.25 11.16
N THR A 87 -2.68 9.60 10.98
CA THR A 87 -3.98 10.27 11.09
C THR A 87 -4.18 10.69 12.54
N ARG A 88 -3.91 11.97 12.85
CA ARG A 88 -4.01 12.60 14.19
C ARG A 88 -5.47 12.65 14.73
N GLY A 89 -6.12 11.51 14.85
CA GLY A 89 -7.48 11.35 15.34
C GLY A 89 -7.65 10.03 16.08
N MET A 90 -8.81 9.83 16.69
CA MET A 90 -9.18 8.56 17.32
C MET A 90 -10.07 7.76 16.37
N THR A 91 -9.89 6.44 16.35
CA THR A 91 -10.80 5.52 15.66
C THR A 91 -12.14 5.45 16.41
N ASP A 92 -13.21 5.02 15.74
CA ASP A 92 -14.53 4.78 16.37
C ASP A 92 -14.44 3.81 17.57
N LYS A 93 -13.51 2.85 17.49
CA LYS A 93 -13.27 1.88 18.57
C LYS A 93 -12.67 2.57 19.79
N GLU A 94 -11.77 3.51 19.59
CA GLU A 94 -11.18 4.30 20.67
C GLU A 94 -12.19 5.30 21.25
N LEU A 95 -12.99 5.95 20.39
CA LEU A 95 -14.09 6.82 20.84
C LEU A 95 -15.08 6.08 21.74
N LYS A 96 -15.51 4.86 21.36
CA LYS A 96 -16.38 4.03 22.20
C LYS A 96 -15.79 3.73 23.59
N LYS A 97 -14.48 3.47 23.66
CA LYS A 97 -13.81 3.26 24.95
C LYS A 97 -13.83 4.52 25.81
N VAL A 98 -13.62 5.69 25.21
CA VAL A 98 -13.69 6.98 25.92
C VAL A 98 -15.11 7.24 26.44
N ILE A 99 -16.14 6.99 25.62
CA ILE A 99 -17.54 7.13 26.03
C ILE A 99 -17.83 6.21 27.23
N GLN A 100 -17.48 4.93 27.12
CA GLN A 100 -17.72 3.95 28.17
C GLN A 100 -16.94 4.28 29.47
N PHE A 101 -15.74 4.85 29.34
CA PHE A 101 -14.98 5.35 30.49
C PHE A 101 -15.68 6.50 31.20
N ILE A 102 -16.25 7.46 30.45
CA ILE A 102 -17.01 8.59 31.03
C ILE A 102 -18.28 8.07 31.70
N GLU A 103 -19.05 7.20 31.04
CA GLU A 103 -20.26 6.59 31.61
C GLU A 103 -19.96 5.89 32.95
N ASN A 104 -18.85 5.14 33.02
CA ASN A 104 -18.42 4.49 34.25
C ASN A 104 -18.04 5.49 35.36
N ILE A 105 -17.41 6.62 35.02
CA ILE A 105 -17.09 7.68 36.00
C ILE A 105 -18.37 8.30 36.56
N ASP A 106 -19.34 8.60 35.70
CA ASP A 106 -20.59 9.24 36.10
C ASP A 106 -21.44 8.32 36.99
N ILE A 107 -21.48 7.02 36.67
CA ILE A 107 -22.10 6.00 37.54
C ILE A 107 -21.44 5.98 38.92
N MET A 108 -20.10 5.98 38.99
CA MET A 108 -19.37 5.97 40.25
C MET A 108 -19.63 7.23 41.08
N ARG A 109 -19.76 8.39 40.43
CA ARG A 109 -20.10 9.66 41.10
C ARG A 109 -21.50 9.65 41.70
N GLN A 110 -22.49 9.12 40.98
CA GLN A 110 -23.86 8.99 41.49
C GLN A 110 -23.93 8.07 42.72
N ILE A 111 -23.29 6.89 42.66
CA ILE A 111 -23.21 5.96 43.80
C ILE A 111 -22.58 6.64 45.03
N THR A 112 -21.54 7.44 44.84
CA THR A 112 -20.84 8.10 45.95
C THR A 112 -21.68 9.23 46.56
N ALA A 113 -22.47 9.94 45.74
CA ALA A 113 -23.39 10.99 46.20
C ALA A 113 -24.59 10.40 46.97
N ASP A 114 -25.18 9.32 46.46
CA ASP A 114 -26.31 8.63 47.09
C ASP A 114 -25.92 8.02 48.44
N GLN A 115 -24.67 7.57 48.60
CA GLN A 115 -24.13 7.07 49.87
C GLN A 115 -23.85 8.17 50.91
N GLN A 116 -23.84 9.44 50.50
CA GLN A 116 -23.61 10.59 51.38
C GLN A 116 -24.89 11.25 51.89
N GLU A 117 -26.04 11.02 51.23
CA GLU A 117 -27.37 11.48 51.69
C GLU A 117 -28.02 10.54 52.73
N ASP A 118 -27.52 9.31 52.88
CA ASP A 118 -28.03 8.29 53.82
C ASP A 118 -27.32 8.28 55.21
N LEU A 119 -26.53 9.32 55.53
CA LEU A 119 -25.83 9.53 56.82
C LEU A 119 -26.29 10.83 57.52
#